data_AF-A0A960NLT7-F1
#
_entry.id   AF-A0A960NLT7-F1
#
_cell.length_a   1.000
_cell.length_b   1.000
_cell.length_c   1.000
_cell.angle_alpha   90.00
_cell.angle_beta   90.00
_cell.angle_gamma   90.00
#
_symmetry.space_group_name_H-M   'P 1'
#
loop_
_entity.id
_entity.type
_entity.pdbx_description
1 polymer ?
#
loop_
_entity_poly.entity_id
_entity_poly.type
_entity_poly.pdbx_seq_one_letter_code
_entity_poly.pdbx_strand_id
1 'polypeptide(L)'
;IASWMGGPIVAAGNDILNRANIPTFNYPDTAARTFVYMWRYSDNLNHIYETPTVSEDDRNPPDRESARKLLETIRAEGRTLLTETESKELLGYYGIPIVQTGIAQSEDAAVTMAGEMGYPVVLKLNSETITHKTDVGGVKLNLRCEEAVRTAFREIQESVTEKAGAEHFGGCAVMPMIKMDGYEIILGSSLDPQFGPVVLFGLGGSLVEVFRDRALGLPPLNTILARRMMERTKIFTALKGVRGKDPVDLARMEQILVRFSQLIAENPLIEESDINPLLVSSEQIIAVDARFVLHPTSVNLADIPKPAIRSYPHMYQQKISLKDQSSALLRPIRPDDETMLVEFHKTLSEATVRQRYTHTISLGERIAHERLKRICFIDYDREMVLVALPEQDSNFNQIIAVARLSRVRGTNDAKFALLISDPYQKRGLGTQLLNKLIDVAKSEGIHRVLGEILPDHEGMQKICRNIGFSLATNPESGNIEATLELA
;
A
#
# COMPACT_ATOMS: atom_id res chain seq x y z
N ILE A 1 31.46 -16.81 8.39
CA ILE A 1 31.02 -18.22 8.22
C ILE A 1 32.20 -19.01 7.68
N ALA A 2 32.40 -20.25 8.11
CA ALA A 2 33.51 -21.08 7.66
C ALA A 2 33.10 -22.54 7.47
N SER A 3 33.80 -23.26 6.60
CA SER A 3 33.75 -24.72 6.53
C SER A 3 35.17 -25.25 6.47
N TRP A 4 35.54 -26.08 7.45
CA TRP A 4 36.82 -26.76 7.50
C TRP A 4 36.57 -28.26 7.44
N MET A 5 37.00 -28.88 6.35
CA MET A 5 36.84 -30.32 6.14
C MET A 5 38.02 -31.07 6.76
N GLY A 6 37.72 -32.11 7.53
CA GLY A 6 38.75 -32.90 8.23
C GLY A 6 38.25 -33.69 9.45
N GLY A 7 36.95 -33.61 9.77
CA GLY A 7 36.35 -34.37 10.87
C GLY A 7 37.02 -34.03 12.22
N PRO A 8 37.39 -35.03 13.04
CA PRO A 8 38.00 -34.78 14.36
C PRO A 8 39.29 -33.95 14.32
N ILE A 9 40.05 -33.99 13.21
CA ILE A 9 41.35 -33.33 13.09
C ILE A 9 41.22 -31.80 13.09
N VAL A 10 40.08 -31.28 12.64
CA VAL A 10 39.82 -29.82 12.53
C VAL A 10 38.91 -29.30 13.65
N ALA A 11 38.52 -30.15 14.61
CA ALA A 11 37.61 -29.79 15.69
C ALA A 11 38.13 -28.63 16.54
N ALA A 12 39.42 -28.65 16.89
CA ALA A 12 40.06 -27.55 17.62
C ALA A 12 40.00 -26.22 16.85
N GLY A 13 40.14 -26.26 15.52
CA GLY A 13 39.99 -25.09 14.66
C GLY A 13 38.55 -24.56 14.64
N ASN A 14 37.57 -25.47 14.58
CA ASN A 14 36.17 -25.09 14.63
C ASN A 14 35.78 -24.44 15.97
N ASP A 15 36.30 -24.96 17.09
CA ASP A 15 36.06 -24.39 18.42
C ASP A 15 36.60 -22.96 18.55
N ILE A 16 37.79 -22.69 17.99
CA ILE A 16 38.36 -21.34 17.94
C ILE A 16 37.44 -20.39 17.17
N LEU A 17 36.96 -20.80 16.01
CA LEU A 17 36.07 -20.00 15.16
C LEU A 17 34.72 -19.73 15.85
N ASN A 18 34.09 -20.75 16.43
CA ASN A 18 32.81 -20.60 17.12
C ASN A 18 32.91 -19.69 18.35
N ARG A 19 34.00 -19.76 19.13
CA ARG A 19 34.26 -18.83 20.24
C ARG A 19 34.43 -17.38 19.78
N ALA A 20 34.86 -17.17 18.54
CA ALA A 20 34.93 -15.85 17.90
C ALA A 20 33.60 -15.44 17.22
N ASN A 21 32.50 -16.13 17.48
CA ASN A 21 31.20 -15.94 16.83
C ASN A 21 31.21 -16.13 15.30
N ILE A 22 32.10 -17.00 14.79
CA ILE A 22 32.14 -17.39 13.39
C ILE A 22 31.52 -18.79 13.26
N PRO A 23 30.30 -18.93 12.71
CA PRO A 23 29.65 -20.22 12.57
C PRO A 23 30.43 -21.15 11.64
N THR A 24 30.63 -22.40 12.07
CA THR A 24 31.34 -23.44 11.31
C THR A 24 30.41 -24.55 10.82
N PHE A 25 30.57 -25.00 9.59
CA PHE A 25 29.79 -26.09 8.99
C PHE A 25 30.68 -27.24 8.52
N ASN A 26 30.21 -28.46 8.72
CA ASN A 26 30.93 -29.70 8.35
C ASN A 26 31.12 -29.84 6.84
N TYR A 27 30.19 -29.33 6.05
CA TYR A 27 30.23 -29.43 4.59
C TYR A 27 30.16 -28.05 3.92
N PRO A 28 30.95 -27.82 2.86
CA PRO A 28 31.06 -26.53 2.20
C PRO A 28 29.78 -26.12 1.47
N ASP A 29 29.00 -27.06 0.93
CA ASP A 29 27.69 -26.82 0.32
C ASP A 29 26.69 -26.25 1.35
N THR A 30 26.72 -26.77 2.58
CA THR A 30 25.88 -26.25 3.66
C THR A 30 26.32 -24.85 4.08
N ALA A 31 27.63 -24.59 4.17
CA ALA A 31 28.16 -23.26 4.43
C ALA A 31 27.75 -22.25 3.34
N ALA A 32 27.88 -22.63 2.07
CA ALA A 32 27.50 -21.80 0.93
C ALA A 32 25.99 -21.51 0.92
N ARG A 33 25.15 -22.52 1.17
CA ARG A 33 23.70 -22.34 1.25
C ARG A 33 23.30 -21.43 2.40
N THR A 34 23.89 -21.60 3.59
CA THR A 34 23.67 -20.70 4.72
C THR A 34 24.14 -19.28 4.42
N PHE A 35 25.31 -19.10 3.79
CA PHE A 35 25.78 -17.80 3.33
C PHE A 35 24.75 -17.12 2.42
N VAL A 36 24.24 -17.85 1.43
CA VAL A 36 23.22 -17.35 0.50
C VAL A 36 21.94 -16.97 1.24
N TYR A 37 21.48 -17.78 2.22
CA TYR A 37 20.31 -17.42 3.01
C TYR A 37 20.52 -16.21 3.90
N MET A 38 21.69 -16.08 4.54
CA MET A 38 22.04 -14.91 5.33
C MET A 38 22.16 -13.66 4.46
N TRP A 39 22.78 -13.77 3.29
CA TRP A 39 22.88 -12.69 2.31
C TRP A 39 21.48 -12.27 1.84
N ARG A 40 20.65 -13.22 1.37
CA ARG A 40 19.25 -12.94 0.98
C ARG A 40 18.44 -12.33 2.12
N TYR A 41 18.63 -12.80 3.35
CA TYR A 41 17.95 -12.24 4.51
C TYR A 41 18.40 -10.81 4.79
N SER A 42 19.70 -10.55 4.81
CA SER A 42 20.26 -9.21 5.00
C SER A 42 19.84 -8.26 3.88
N ASP A 43 19.88 -8.74 2.64
CA ASP A 43 19.46 -8.02 1.45
C ASP A 43 17.97 -7.66 1.58
N ASN A 44 17.10 -8.65 1.84
CA ASN A 44 15.68 -8.44 2.11
C ASN A 44 15.42 -7.46 3.27
N LEU A 45 16.19 -7.50 4.36
CA LEU A 45 16.05 -6.53 5.45
C LEU A 45 16.42 -5.12 4.99
N ASN A 46 17.60 -4.94 4.39
CA ASN A 46 18.03 -3.64 3.87
C ASN A 46 16.98 -3.03 2.94
N HIS A 47 16.39 -3.92 2.15
CA HIS A 47 15.38 -3.68 1.15
C HIS A 47 13.97 -3.37 1.67
N ILE A 48 13.54 -4.00 2.77
CA ILE A 48 12.30 -3.66 3.50
C ILE A 48 12.42 -2.23 4.06
N TYR A 49 13.63 -1.86 4.46
CA TYR A 49 13.91 -0.60 5.13
C TYR A 49 14.56 0.46 4.23
N GLU A 50 14.58 0.30 2.91
CA GLU A 50 14.88 1.44 2.04
C GLU A 50 13.76 2.47 2.21
N THR A 51 14.12 3.72 2.50
CA THR A 51 13.16 4.80 2.73
C THR A 51 12.41 5.06 1.42
N PRO A 52 11.09 4.83 1.35
CA PRO A 52 10.33 5.13 0.14
C PRO A 52 10.49 6.60 -0.22
N THR A 53 10.53 6.89 -1.51
CA THR A 53 10.35 8.25 -2.01
C THR A 53 9.01 8.78 -1.54
N VAL A 54 8.97 10.05 -1.10
CA VAL A 54 7.76 10.76 -0.63
C VAL A 54 6.57 10.42 -1.54
N SER A 55 5.49 9.91 -0.94
CA SER A 55 4.29 9.55 -1.71
C SER A 55 3.69 10.80 -2.37
N GLU A 56 3.36 10.73 -3.66
CA GLU A 56 2.56 11.78 -4.33
C GLU A 56 1.14 11.89 -3.77
N ASP A 57 0.76 11.03 -2.81
CA ASP A 57 -0.50 11.07 -2.06
C ASP A 57 -0.86 12.46 -1.54
N ASP A 58 0.12 13.25 -1.10
CA ASP A 58 -0.17 14.56 -0.52
C ASP A 58 -0.47 15.63 -1.60
N ARG A 59 -0.07 15.41 -2.87
CA ARG A 59 -0.34 16.32 -4.01
C ARG A 59 -1.59 15.95 -4.79
N ASN A 60 -1.83 14.65 -5.00
CA ASN A 60 -3.01 14.15 -5.70
C ASN A 60 -3.50 12.87 -5.00
N PRO A 61 -4.24 12.99 -3.88
CA PRO A 61 -4.71 11.83 -3.13
C PRO A 61 -5.79 11.06 -3.91
N PRO A 62 -5.92 9.73 -3.70
CA PRO A 62 -7.03 8.97 -4.25
C PRO A 62 -8.37 9.47 -3.72
N ASP A 63 -9.38 9.52 -4.59
CA ASP A 63 -10.77 9.76 -4.22
C ASP A 63 -11.42 8.46 -3.71
N ARG A 64 -11.03 8.10 -2.49
CA ARG A 64 -11.50 6.87 -1.82
C ARG A 64 -13.00 6.84 -1.61
N GLU A 65 -13.62 8.00 -1.41
CA GLU A 65 -15.04 8.10 -1.12
C GLU A 65 -15.88 7.82 -2.37
N SER A 66 -15.49 8.37 -3.52
CA SER A 66 -16.14 8.06 -4.80
C SER A 66 -15.93 6.61 -5.21
N ALA A 67 -14.71 6.07 -5.03
CA ALA A 67 -14.42 4.66 -5.27
C ALA A 67 -15.30 3.74 -4.41
N ARG A 68 -15.39 4.00 -3.09
CA ARG A 68 -16.22 3.22 -2.17
C ARG A 68 -17.69 3.26 -2.57
N LYS A 69 -18.22 4.45 -2.88
CA LYS A 69 -19.62 4.63 -3.31
C LYS A 69 -19.93 3.87 -4.59
N LEU A 70 -19.03 3.92 -5.58
CA LEU A 70 -19.21 3.18 -6.84
C LEU A 70 -19.35 1.67 -6.55
N LEU A 71 -18.41 1.09 -5.80
CA LEU A 71 -18.40 -0.32 -5.47
C LEU A 71 -19.61 -0.76 -4.64
N GLU A 72 -20.03 0.06 -3.68
CA GLU A 72 -21.22 -0.20 -2.85
C GLU A 72 -22.50 -0.18 -3.68
N THR A 73 -22.64 0.76 -4.63
CA THR A 73 -23.80 0.84 -5.54
C THR A 73 -23.91 -0.42 -6.39
N ILE A 74 -22.83 -0.82 -7.06
CA ILE A 74 -22.79 -2.02 -7.91
C ILE A 74 -23.17 -3.27 -7.10
N ARG A 75 -22.60 -3.41 -5.89
CA ARG A 75 -22.91 -4.53 -5.01
C ARG A 75 -24.37 -4.49 -4.53
N ALA A 76 -24.93 -3.32 -4.26
CA ALA A 76 -26.34 -3.16 -3.85
C ALA A 76 -27.33 -3.54 -4.96
N GLU A 77 -26.94 -3.36 -6.22
CA GLU A 77 -27.69 -3.83 -7.41
C GLU A 77 -27.59 -5.36 -7.60
N GLY A 78 -26.81 -6.06 -6.77
CA GLY A 78 -26.60 -7.50 -6.87
C GLY A 78 -25.64 -7.90 -7.99
N ARG A 79 -24.94 -6.94 -8.60
CA ARG A 79 -23.93 -7.18 -9.63
C ARG A 79 -22.58 -7.50 -9.00
N THR A 80 -21.84 -8.39 -9.66
CA THR A 80 -20.45 -8.69 -9.33
C THR A 80 -19.47 -8.16 -10.36
N LEU A 81 -19.91 -7.85 -11.58
CA LEU A 81 -19.05 -7.38 -12.65
C LEU A 81 -19.21 -5.88 -12.87
N LEU A 82 -18.09 -5.16 -12.84
CA LEU A 82 -18.05 -3.77 -13.29
C LEU A 82 -18.07 -3.71 -14.82
N THR A 83 -18.79 -2.74 -15.36
CA THR A 83 -18.73 -2.38 -16.78
C THR A 83 -17.36 -1.78 -17.14
N GLU A 84 -17.10 -1.58 -18.44
CA GLU A 84 -15.88 -0.95 -18.94
C GLU A 84 -15.65 0.43 -18.31
N THR A 85 -16.70 1.23 -18.27
CA THR A 85 -16.65 2.62 -17.81
C THR A 85 -16.47 2.67 -16.30
N GLU A 86 -17.24 1.88 -15.55
CA GLU A 86 -17.11 1.79 -14.09
C GLU A 86 -15.70 1.31 -13.68
N SER A 87 -15.15 0.33 -14.40
CA SER A 87 -13.78 -0.17 -14.18
C SER A 87 -12.75 0.94 -14.38
N LYS A 88 -12.91 1.77 -15.42
CA LYS A 88 -12.02 2.89 -15.70
C LYS A 88 -12.20 4.05 -14.72
N GLU A 89 -13.44 4.39 -14.35
CA GLU A 89 -13.71 5.39 -13.31
C GLU A 89 -13.04 5.01 -11.99
N LEU A 90 -13.12 3.74 -11.59
CA LEU A 90 -12.46 3.22 -10.40
C LEU A 90 -10.93 3.42 -10.46
N LEU A 91 -10.30 3.10 -11.59
CA LEU A 91 -8.87 3.36 -11.81
C LEU A 91 -8.55 4.87 -11.74
N GLY A 92 -9.42 5.70 -12.33
CA GLY A 92 -9.31 7.15 -12.31
C GLY A 92 -9.33 7.75 -10.91
N TYR A 93 -10.17 7.23 -10.00
CA TYR A 93 -10.20 7.65 -8.59
C TYR A 93 -8.89 7.38 -7.85
N TYR A 94 -8.07 6.44 -8.31
CA TYR A 94 -6.73 6.18 -7.77
C TYR A 94 -5.61 6.84 -8.60
N GLY A 95 -5.94 7.73 -9.54
CA GLY A 95 -4.96 8.45 -10.35
C GLY A 95 -4.24 7.57 -11.39
N ILE A 96 -4.78 6.40 -11.72
CA ILE A 96 -4.26 5.54 -12.79
C ILE A 96 -4.81 6.10 -14.11
N PRO A 97 -3.94 6.48 -15.08
CA PRO A 97 -4.42 7.07 -16.33
C PRO A 97 -5.26 6.08 -17.14
N ILE A 98 -6.41 6.53 -17.63
CA ILE A 98 -7.36 5.73 -18.39
C ILE A 98 -7.60 6.32 -19.78
N VAL A 99 -7.95 5.48 -20.75
CA VAL A 99 -8.48 5.97 -22.02
C VAL A 99 -9.86 6.57 -21.82
N GLN A 100 -10.07 7.77 -22.33
CA GLN A 100 -11.38 8.43 -22.30
C GLN A 100 -12.43 7.54 -22.95
N THR A 101 -13.51 7.26 -22.22
CA THR A 101 -14.55 6.31 -22.62
C THR A 101 -15.92 6.93 -22.37
N GLY A 102 -16.80 6.88 -23.35
CA GLY A 102 -18.21 7.30 -23.23
C GLY A 102 -19.16 6.14 -23.50
N ILE A 103 -20.35 6.13 -22.91
CA ILE A 103 -21.35 5.08 -23.13
C ILE A 103 -22.46 5.58 -24.05
N ALA A 104 -22.62 4.93 -25.19
CA ALA A 104 -23.70 5.19 -26.13
C ALA A 104 -24.76 4.08 -26.05
N GLN A 105 -26.00 4.47 -25.75
CA GLN A 105 -27.17 3.57 -25.76
C GLN A 105 -27.87 3.53 -27.13
N SER A 106 -27.42 4.32 -28.10
CA SER A 106 -27.95 4.34 -29.47
C SER A 106 -26.84 4.63 -30.48
N GLU A 107 -27.10 4.31 -31.74
CA GLU A 107 -26.22 4.65 -32.86
C GLU A 107 -25.93 6.15 -32.94
N ASP A 108 -26.96 6.99 -32.78
CA ASP A 108 -26.83 8.45 -32.86
C ASP A 108 -25.95 8.99 -31.74
N ALA A 109 -26.12 8.48 -30.51
CA ALA A 109 -25.24 8.82 -29.40
C ALA A 109 -23.80 8.37 -29.66
N ALA A 110 -23.59 7.17 -30.23
CA ALA A 110 -22.27 6.66 -30.54
C ALA A 110 -21.54 7.51 -31.59
N VAL A 111 -22.26 7.92 -32.64
CA VAL A 111 -21.73 8.82 -33.68
C VAL A 111 -21.39 10.18 -33.10
N THR A 112 -22.26 10.74 -32.24
CA THR A 112 -22.05 12.04 -31.61
C THR A 112 -20.77 12.03 -30.75
N MET A 113 -20.63 11.03 -29.87
CA MET A 113 -19.42 10.84 -29.05
C MET A 113 -18.17 10.63 -29.91
N ALA A 114 -18.27 9.84 -30.98
CA ALA A 114 -17.15 9.60 -31.88
C ALA A 114 -16.70 10.88 -32.62
N GLY A 115 -17.65 11.72 -33.03
CA GLY A 115 -17.38 13.02 -33.64
C GLY A 115 -16.67 13.98 -32.69
N GLU A 116 -17.06 14.00 -31.41
CA GLU A 116 -16.41 14.80 -30.35
C GLU A 116 -15.01 14.29 -30.00
N MET A 117 -14.80 12.98 -29.94
CA MET A 117 -13.50 12.36 -29.63
C MET A 117 -12.51 12.43 -30.81
N GLY A 118 -13.03 12.47 -32.04
CA GLY A 118 -12.23 12.40 -33.26
C GLY A 118 -11.91 10.97 -33.69
N TYR A 119 -11.83 10.76 -35.02
CA TYR A 119 -11.57 9.46 -35.63
C TYR A 119 -10.06 9.17 -35.79
N PRO A 120 -9.63 7.89 -35.79
CA PRO A 120 -10.46 6.70 -35.64
C PRO A 120 -10.86 6.40 -34.19
N VAL A 121 -12.03 5.79 -34.01
CA VAL A 121 -12.57 5.33 -32.72
C VAL A 121 -12.70 3.82 -32.67
N VAL A 122 -13.00 3.31 -31.47
CA VAL A 122 -13.29 1.92 -31.14
C VAL A 122 -14.66 1.87 -30.47
N LEU A 123 -15.47 0.88 -30.85
CA LEU A 123 -16.69 0.51 -30.16
C LEU A 123 -16.49 -0.84 -29.45
N LYS A 124 -16.79 -0.89 -28.16
CA LYS A 124 -16.84 -2.13 -27.37
C LYS A 124 -18.22 -2.29 -26.74
N LEU A 125 -18.69 -3.52 -26.59
CA LEU A 125 -19.93 -3.84 -25.87
C LEU A 125 -19.88 -3.30 -24.43
N ASN A 126 -20.93 -2.58 -24.04
CA ASN A 126 -21.23 -2.29 -22.65
C ASN A 126 -22.19 -3.36 -22.12
N SER A 127 -21.72 -4.17 -21.17
CA SER A 127 -22.50 -5.26 -20.59
C SER A 127 -22.13 -5.47 -19.13
N GLU A 128 -23.12 -5.78 -18.30
CA GLU A 128 -23.00 -6.07 -16.87
C GLU A 128 -22.73 -7.56 -16.59
N THR A 129 -22.74 -8.39 -17.63
CA THR A 129 -22.75 -9.86 -17.51
C THR A 129 -21.74 -10.55 -18.41
N ILE A 130 -21.36 -9.94 -19.54
CA ILE A 130 -20.38 -10.51 -20.49
C ILE A 130 -18.98 -9.98 -20.19
N THR A 131 -18.07 -10.87 -19.84
CA THR A 131 -16.64 -10.55 -19.60
C THR A 131 -15.82 -10.55 -20.89
N HIS A 132 -15.89 -11.61 -21.68
CA HIS A 132 -15.10 -11.77 -22.92
C HIS A 132 -15.84 -11.22 -24.14
N LYS A 133 -15.75 -9.90 -24.32
CA LYS A 133 -16.48 -9.14 -25.36
C LYS A 133 -16.14 -9.63 -26.78
N THR A 134 -14.89 -10.01 -27.02
CA THR A 134 -14.43 -10.48 -28.33
C THR A 134 -15.16 -11.75 -28.78
N ASP A 135 -15.48 -12.66 -27.87
CA ASP A 135 -16.10 -13.96 -28.18
C ASP A 135 -17.54 -13.77 -28.72
N VAL A 136 -18.23 -12.76 -28.21
CA VAL A 136 -19.57 -12.37 -28.66
C VAL A 136 -19.54 -11.36 -29.80
N GLY A 137 -18.39 -11.08 -30.41
CA GLY A 137 -18.25 -10.09 -31.49
C GLY A 137 -18.44 -8.63 -31.02
N GLY A 138 -18.35 -8.39 -29.72
CA GLY A 138 -18.60 -7.11 -29.06
C GLY A 138 -17.46 -6.11 -29.14
N VAL A 139 -16.54 -6.23 -30.09
CA VAL A 139 -15.41 -5.29 -30.25
C VAL A 139 -15.21 -4.96 -31.73
N LYS A 140 -15.24 -3.67 -32.06
CA LYS A 140 -15.02 -3.13 -33.41
C LYS A 140 -13.99 -2.01 -33.34
N LEU A 141 -12.87 -2.22 -34.03
CA LEU A 141 -11.70 -1.34 -33.97
C LEU A 141 -11.55 -0.49 -35.24
N ASN A 142 -10.78 0.60 -35.16
CA ASN A 142 -10.34 1.41 -36.31
C ASN A 142 -11.52 1.95 -37.16
N LEU A 143 -12.55 2.46 -36.50
CA LEU A 143 -13.73 3.06 -37.13
C LEU A 143 -13.41 4.50 -37.52
N ARG A 144 -13.43 4.81 -38.82
CA ARG A 144 -12.84 6.05 -39.37
C ARG A 144 -13.84 7.14 -39.75
N CYS A 145 -15.14 6.87 -39.65
CA CYS A 145 -16.20 7.78 -40.02
C CYS A 145 -17.51 7.40 -39.33
N GLU A 146 -18.51 8.30 -39.42
CA GLU A 146 -19.84 8.11 -38.82
C GLU A 146 -20.52 6.82 -39.30
N GLU A 147 -20.50 6.54 -40.60
CA GLU A 147 -21.13 5.34 -41.17
C GLU A 147 -20.54 4.06 -40.59
N ALA A 148 -19.21 3.99 -40.47
CA ALA A 148 -18.53 2.85 -39.86
C ALA A 148 -18.93 2.65 -38.40
N VAL A 149 -19.17 3.73 -37.64
CA VAL A 149 -19.65 3.65 -36.25
C VAL A 149 -21.07 3.12 -36.19
N ARG A 150 -21.98 3.58 -37.06
CA ARG A 150 -23.36 3.08 -37.13
C ARG A 150 -23.40 1.59 -37.46
N THR A 151 -22.67 1.19 -38.50
CA THR A 151 -22.57 -0.22 -38.89
C THR A 151 -22.02 -1.07 -37.74
N ALA A 152 -20.91 -0.63 -37.12
CA ALA A 152 -20.31 -1.34 -36.00
C ALA A 152 -21.26 -1.51 -34.81
N PHE A 153 -22.03 -0.47 -34.46
CA PHE A 153 -23.01 -0.53 -33.38
C PHE A 153 -24.08 -1.60 -33.64
N ARG A 154 -24.66 -1.62 -34.85
CA ARG A 154 -25.66 -2.61 -35.25
C ARG A 154 -25.08 -4.03 -35.23
N GLU A 155 -23.89 -4.22 -35.81
CA GLU A 155 -23.22 -5.52 -35.83
C GLU A 155 -22.95 -6.07 -34.43
N ILE A 156 -22.55 -5.21 -33.48
CA ILE A 156 -22.37 -5.61 -32.08
C ILE A 156 -23.73 -6.01 -31.47
N GLN A 157 -24.76 -5.19 -31.64
CA GLN A 157 -26.09 -5.46 -31.10
C GLN A 157 -26.65 -6.79 -31.62
N GLU A 158 -26.57 -7.01 -32.93
CA GLU A 158 -27.03 -8.24 -33.58
C GLU A 158 -26.26 -9.46 -33.07
N SER A 159 -24.91 -9.40 -33.09
CA SER A 159 -24.05 -10.51 -32.66
C SER A 159 -24.25 -10.87 -31.19
N VAL A 160 -24.43 -9.89 -30.30
CA VAL A 160 -24.68 -10.14 -28.87
C VAL A 160 -26.08 -10.72 -28.66
N THR A 161 -27.08 -10.18 -29.36
CA THR A 161 -28.46 -10.70 -29.29
C THR A 161 -28.53 -12.15 -29.74
N GLU A 162 -27.82 -12.52 -30.79
CA GLU A 162 -27.78 -13.89 -31.32
C GLU A 162 -27.04 -14.87 -30.40
N LYS A 163 -25.88 -14.46 -29.87
CA LYS A 163 -24.98 -15.36 -29.14
C LYS A 163 -25.27 -15.47 -27.64
N ALA A 164 -25.77 -14.40 -27.03
CA ALA A 164 -25.97 -14.32 -25.58
C ALA A 164 -27.41 -13.97 -25.20
N GLY A 165 -28.08 -13.12 -25.97
CA GLY A 165 -29.43 -12.62 -25.68
C GLY A 165 -29.49 -11.09 -25.67
N ALA A 166 -30.67 -10.53 -25.98
CA ALA A 166 -30.86 -9.08 -26.12
C ALA A 166 -30.65 -8.33 -24.79
N GLU A 167 -30.99 -8.97 -23.67
CA GLU A 167 -30.84 -8.46 -22.31
C GLU A 167 -29.38 -8.18 -21.92
N HIS A 168 -28.42 -8.79 -22.63
CA HIS A 168 -26.99 -8.63 -22.37
C HIS A 168 -26.39 -7.41 -23.09
N PHE A 169 -27.16 -6.74 -23.95
CA PHE A 169 -26.74 -5.57 -24.70
C PHE A 169 -27.14 -4.27 -23.98
N GLY A 170 -26.19 -3.67 -23.25
CA GLY A 170 -26.36 -2.39 -22.56
C GLY A 170 -25.87 -1.17 -23.36
N GLY A 171 -25.73 -1.30 -24.68
CA GLY A 171 -25.13 -0.29 -25.56
C GLY A 171 -23.64 -0.54 -25.86
N CYS A 172 -22.94 0.50 -26.31
CA CYS A 172 -21.52 0.44 -26.65
C CYS A 172 -20.71 1.51 -25.92
N ALA A 173 -19.56 1.13 -25.37
CA ALA A 173 -18.49 2.03 -24.97
C ALA A 173 -17.77 2.54 -26.23
N VAL A 174 -17.71 3.86 -26.39
CA VAL A 174 -16.99 4.57 -27.46
C VAL A 174 -15.69 5.13 -26.88
N MET A 175 -14.58 4.88 -27.55
CA MET A 175 -13.25 5.33 -27.11
C MET A 175 -12.35 5.67 -28.31
N PRO A 176 -11.36 6.56 -28.17
CA PRO A 176 -10.40 6.83 -29.23
C PRO A 176 -9.54 5.60 -29.51
N MET A 177 -9.14 5.41 -30.77
CA MET A 177 -8.21 4.36 -31.16
C MET A 177 -6.78 4.75 -30.73
N ILE A 178 -6.32 4.18 -29.63
CA ILE A 178 -4.94 4.37 -29.15
C ILE A 178 -3.96 3.62 -30.06
N LYS A 179 -2.86 4.27 -30.43
CA LYS A 179 -1.77 3.62 -31.17
C LYS A 179 -1.05 2.65 -30.23
N MET A 180 -0.92 1.39 -30.64
CA MET A 180 -0.19 0.37 -29.88
C MET A 180 1.31 0.40 -30.17
N ASP A 181 1.94 1.58 -30.15
CA ASP A 181 3.39 1.75 -30.38
C ASP A 181 4.26 1.52 -29.12
N GLY A 182 3.62 1.25 -27.98
CA GLY A 182 4.27 0.91 -26.71
C GLY A 182 4.50 -0.59 -26.45
N TYR A 183 4.62 -0.91 -25.17
CA TYR A 183 4.58 -2.25 -24.62
C TYR A 183 3.21 -2.48 -23.97
N GLU A 184 2.65 -3.67 -24.14
CA GLU A 184 1.47 -4.09 -23.40
C GLU A 184 1.91 -4.71 -22.07
N ILE A 185 1.44 -4.13 -20.97
CA ILE A 185 1.67 -4.60 -19.60
C ILE A 185 0.35 -5.08 -19.02
N ILE A 186 0.42 -6.10 -18.18
CA ILE A 186 -0.70 -6.56 -17.36
C ILE A 186 -0.47 -6.17 -15.90
N LEU A 187 -1.48 -5.54 -15.30
CA LEU A 187 -1.61 -5.39 -13.85
C LEU A 187 -2.84 -6.17 -13.41
N GLY A 188 -2.70 -7.09 -12.47
CA GLY A 188 -3.83 -7.88 -12.01
C GLY A 188 -3.82 -8.08 -10.50
N SER A 189 -4.95 -8.51 -9.95
CA SER A 189 -5.03 -8.98 -8.58
C SER A 189 -6.00 -10.13 -8.44
N SER A 190 -5.64 -11.08 -7.60
CA SER A 190 -6.49 -12.20 -7.18
C SER A 190 -6.26 -12.50 -5.70
N LEU A 191 -7.21 -13.16 -5.05
CA LEU A 191 -7.06 -13.59 -3.66
C LEU A 191 -6.27 -14.89 -3.54
N ASP A 192 -5.34 -14.90 -2.59
CA ASP A 192 -4.71 -16.09 -2.05
C ASP A 192 -5.32 -16.41 -0.67
N PRO A 193 -5.65 -17.67 -0.36
CA PRO A 193 -6.26 -18.04 0.92
C PRO A 193 -5.42 -17.72 2.16
N GLN A 194 -4.09 -17.65 2.04
CA GLN A 194 -3.18 -17.39 3.15
C GLN A 194 -2.74 -15.92 3.20
N PHE A 195 -2.50 -15.30 2.05
CA PHE A 195 -1.92 -13.96 1.97
C PHE A 195 -2.92 -12.84 1.72
N GLY A 196 -4.19 -13.18 1.44
CA GLY A 196 -5.18 -12.21 0.99
C GLY A 196 -4.92 -11.77 -0.45
N PRO A 197 -5.21 -10.52 -0.82
CA PRO A 197 -4.97 -10.05 -2.19
C PRO A 197 -3.49 -10.15 -2.57
N VAL A 198 -3.24 -10.57 -3.80
CA VAL A 198 -1.90 -10.66 -4.41
C VAL A 198 -1.93 -9.89 -5.71
N VAL A 199 -1.04 -8.91 -5.85
CA VAL A 199 -0.89 -8.10 -7.06
C VAL A 199 0.07 -8.79 -8.03
N LEU A 200 -0.23 -8.71 -9.32
CA LEU A 200 0.52 -9.22 -10.45
C LEU A 200 0.98 -8.07 -11.34
N PHE A 201 2.24 -8.14 -11.79
CA PHE A 201 2.83 -7.27 -12.81
C PHE A 201 3.52 -8.16 -13.84
N GLY A 202 3.35 -7.88 -15.13
CA GLY A 202 4.03 -8.65 -16.16
C GLY A 202 3.83 -8.15 -17.57
N LEU A 203 4.37 -8.92 -18.52
CA LEU A 203 4.08 -8.73 -19.94
C LEU A 203 2.60 -9.02 -20.22
N GLY A 204 1.90 -8.06 -20.82
CA GLY A 204 0.49 -8.12 -21.19
C GLY A 204 0.25 -8.63 -22.60
N GLY A 205 -0.99 -8.45 -23.08
CA GLY A 205 -1.43 -8.83 -24.42
C GLY A 205 -1.84 -10.29 -24.56
N SER A 206 -1.95 -10.77 -25.80
CA SER A 206 -2.51 -12.11 -26.09
C SER A 206 -1.59 -13.29 -25.74
N LEU A 207 -0.30 -13.04 -25.50
CA LEU A 207 0.71 -14.09 -25.27
C LEU A 207 1.15 -14.22 -23.80
N VAL A 208 0.39 -13.63 -22.86
CA VAL A 208 0.66 -13.66 -21.41
C VAL A 208 0.90 -15.09 -20.91
N GLU A 209 0.00 -16.02 -21.26
CA GLU A 209 0.05 -17.42 -20.79
C GLU A 209 1.26 -18.20 -21.32
N VAL A 210 1.80 -17.79 -22.47
CA VAL A 210 2.91 -18.44 -23.16
C VAL A 210 4.25 -18.00 -22.57
N PHE A 211 4.46 -16.68 -22.43
CA PHE A 211 5.74 -16.15 -21.95
C PHE A 211 5.91 -16.29 -20.44
N ARG A 212 4.80 -16.31 -19.68
CA ARG A 212 4.79 -16.42 -18.22
C ARG A 212 5.74 -15.42 -17.53
N ASP A 213 5.89 -14.26 -18.14
CA ASP A 213 6.77 -13.19 -17.65
C ASP A 213 6.01 -12.33 -16.65
N ARG A 214 5.96 -12.79 -15.40
CA ARG A 214 5.19 -12.16 -14.33
C ARG A 214 5.94 -12.19 -13.00
N ALA A 215 5.67 -11.18 -12.18
CA ALA A 215 6.04 -11.11 -10.79
C ALA A 215 4.80 -10.92 -9.92
N LEU A 216 4.87 -11.42 -8.68
CA LEU A 216 3.82 -11.28 -7.68
C LEU A 216 4.32 -10.40 -6.52
N GLY A 217 3.40 -9.63 -5.95
CA GLY A 217 3.65 -8.71 -4.84
C GLY A 217 2.48 -8.73 -3.87
N LEU A 218 2.77 -8.51 -2.59
CA LEU A 218 1.75 -8.39 -1.55
C LEU A 218 1.43 -6.91 -1.35
N PRO A 219 0.16 -6.49 -1.56
CA PRO A 219 -0.24 -5.12 -1.33
C PRO A 219 -0.37 -4.82 0.19
N PRO A 220 -0.19 -3.55 0.60
CA PRO A 220 0.20 -2.40 -0.20
C PRO A 220 1.69 -2.42 -0.59
N LEU A 221 2.00 -2.01 -1.82
CA LEU A 221 3.35 -1.80 -2.32
C LEU A 221 3.78 -0.35 -2.08
N ASN A 222 5.07 -0.16 -1.76
CA ASN A 222 5.74 1.13 -1.88
C ASN A 222 6.58 1.17 -3.18
N THR A 223 7.18 2.31 -3.52
CA THR A 223 7.92 2.48 -4.79
C THR A 223 9.08 1.50 -4.94
N ILE A 224 9.75 1.15 -3.84
CA ILE A 224 10.85 0.18 -3.82
C ILE A 224 10.34 -1.22 -4.11
N LEU A 225 9.27 -1.66 -3.43
CA LEU A 225 8.65 -2.96 -3.66
C LEU A 225 8.09 -3.06 -5.08
N ALA A 226 7.49 -2.00 -5.59
CA ALA A 226 7.01 -1.89 -6.97
C ALA A 226 8.18 -2.04 -7.97
N ARG A 227 9.27 -1.27 -7.79
CA ARG A 227 10.48 -1.37 -8.64
C ARG A 227 11.03 -2.79 -8.67
N ARG A 228 11.19 -3.43 -7.51
CA ARG A 228 11.72 -4.81 -7.43
C ARG A 228 10.78 -5.85 -7.99
N MET A 229 9.47 -5.61 -7.89
CA MET A 229 8.48 -6.46 -8.55
C MET A 229 8.67 -6.39 -10.07
N MET A 230 8.87 -5.21 -10.63
CA MET A 230 9.14 -5.07 -12.06
C MET A 230 10.49 -5.68 -12.46
N GLU A 231 11.56 -5.45 -11.69
CA GLU A 231 12.91 -6.00 -11.94
C GLU A 231 12.97 -7.52 -12.09
N ARG A 232 12.00 -8.24 -11.52
CA ARG A 232 11.89 -9.70 -11.61
C ARG A 232 11.32 -10.19 -12.95
N THR A 233 10.89 -9.29 -13.82
CA THR A 233 10.34 -9.61 -15.15
C THR A 233 11.34 -9.32 -16.28
N LYS A 234 11.20 -10.04 -17.39
CA LYS A 234 11.99 -9.82 -18.61
C LYS A 234 11.57 -8.51 -19.29
N ILE A 235 10.27 -8.19 -19.28
CA ILE A 235 9.72 -6.97 -19.89
C ILE A 235 10.33 -5.70 -19.30
N PHE A 236 10.70 -5.71 -18.01
CA PHE A 236 11.41 -4.59 -17.39
C PHE A 236 12.74 -4.24 -18.08
N THR A 237 13.43 -5.22 -18.67
CA THR A 237 14.63 -4.94 -19.48
C THR A 237 14.28 -4.12 -20.72
N ALA A 238 13.12 -4.39 -21.33
CA ALA A 238 12.65 -3.63 -22.49
C ALA A 238 12.13 -2.24 -22.11
N LEU A 239 11.51 -2.10 -20.93
CA LEU A 239 11.05 -0.80 -20.40
C LEU A 239 12.22 0.19 -20.19
N LYS A 240 13.44 -0.29 -19.97
CA LYS A 240 14.67 0.54 -19.91
C LYS A 240 15.15 1.06 -21.27
N GLY A 241 14.43 0.75 -22.35
CA GLY A 241 14.80 1.09 -23.71
C GLY A 241 15.60 -0.04 -24.37
N VAL A 242 15.28 -0.28 -25.64
CA VAL A 242 15.97 -1.23 -26.52
C VAL A 242 16.20 -0.57 -27.86
N ARG A 243 16.94 -1.22 -28.76
CA ARG A 243 17.23 -0.65 -30.08
C ARG A 243 15.92 -0.29 -30.81
N GLY A 244 15.71 1.01 -31.05
CA GLY A 244 14.54 1.54 -31.75
C GLY A 244 13.34 1.88 -30.87
N LYS A 245 13.44 1.77 -29.53
CA LYS A 245 12.42 2.26 -28.59
C LYS A 245 13.08 2.98 -27.41
N ASP A 246 12.59 4.19 -27.14
CA ASP A 246 13.04 4.99 -25.99
C ASP A 246 12.63 4.34 -24.67
N PRO A 247 13.38 4.59 -23.57
CA PRO A 247 12.97 4.16 -22.24
C PRO A 247 11.62 4.77 -21.84
N VAL A 248 10.85 4.01 -21.06
CA VAL A 248 9.60 4.51 -20.46
C VAL A 248 9.91 5.27 -19.17
N ASP A 249 8.95 6.09 -18.71
CA ASP A 249 9.02 6.71 -17.38
C ASP A 249 8.80 5.66 -16.28
N LEU A 250 9.91 5.06 -15.82
CA LEU A 250 9.89 4.03 -14.77
C LEU A 250 9.39 4.57 -13.43
N ALA A 251 9.65 5.84 -13.11
CA ALA A 251 9.17 6.43 -11.86
C ALA A 251 7.64 6.54 -11.87
N ARG A 252 7.06 6.97 -13.00
CA ARG A 252 5.61 6.98 -13.18
C ARG A 252 5.01 5.58 -13.16
N MET A 253 5.67 4.59 -13.76
CA MET A 253 5.23 3.20 -13.71
C MET A 253 5.22 2.64 -12.26
N GLU A 254 6.25 2.97 -11.47
CA GLU A 254 6.30 2.62 -10.04
C GLU A 254 5.13 3.21 -9.27
N GLN A 255 4.82 4.50 -9.49
CA GLN A 255 3.68 5.15 -8.87
C GLN A 255 2.36 4.50 -9.28
N ILE A 256 2.15 4.18 -10.57
CA ILE A 256 0.94 3.48 -11.03
C ILE A 256 0.78 2.13 -10.34
N LEU A 257 1.86 1.36 -10.18
CA LEU A 257 1.82 0.08 -9.47
C LEU A 257 1.52 0.25 -7.97
N VAL A 258 2.04 1.30 -7.34
CA VAL A 258 1.69 1.68 -5.95
C VAL A 258 0.20 2.05 -5.85
N ARG A 259 -0.32 2.88 -6.77
CA ARG A 259 -1.74 3.27 -6.82
C ARG A 259 -2.66 2.07 -7.02
N PHE A 260 -2.31 1.19 -7.95
CA PHE A 260 -3.06 -0.04 -8.18
C PHE A 260 -3.03 -0.94 -6.94
N SER A 261 -1.86 -1.11 -6.33
CA SER A 261 -1.74 -1.85 -5.08
C SER A 261 -2.56 -1.25 -3.94
N GLN A 262 -2.65 0.07 -3.85
CA GLN A 262 -3.47 0.78 -2.87
C GLN A 262 -4.97 0.57 -3.11
N LEU A 263 -5.41 0.68 -4.37
CA LEU A 263 -6.77 0.36 -4.80
C LEU A 263 -7.17 -1.05 -4.32
N ILE A 264 -6.32 -2.05 -4.56
CA ILE A 264 -6.61 -3.41 -4.13
C ILE A 264 -6.62 -3.55 -2.61
N ALA A 265 -5.64 -2.96 -1.91
CA ALA A 265 -5.54 -3.09 -0.45
C ALA A 265 -6.65 -2.37 0.32
N GLU A 266 -7.21 -1.29 -0.23
CA GLU A 266 -8.22 -0.47 0.41
C GLU A 266 -9.66 -0.92 0.09
N ASN A 267 -9.86 -1.73 -0.96
CA ASN A 267 -11.19 -2.16 -1.41
C ASN A 267 -11.36 -3.68 -1.33
N PRO A 268 -11.66 -4.24 -0.13
CA PRO A 268 -11.83 -5.69 0.06
C PRO A 268 -13.05 -6.26 -0.68
N LEU A 269 -13.90 -5.41 -1.26
CA LEU A 269 -15.00 -5.83 -2.13
C LEU A 269 -14.51 -6.49 -3.43
N ILE A 270 -13.30 -6.14 -3.89
CA ILE A 270 -12.74 -6.63 -5.14
C ILE A 270 -12.19 -8.03 -4.94
N GLU A 271 -12.77 -9.00 -5.64
CA GLU A 271 -12.33 -10.40 -5.67
C GLU A 271 -11.20 -10.62 -6.68
N GLU A 272 -11.35 -10.01 -7.86
CA GLU A 272 -10.44 -10.16 -8.99
C GLU A 272 -10.35 -8.84 -9.75
N SER A 273 -9.17 -8.52 -10.29
CA SER A 273 -9.01 -7.40 -11.20
C SER A 273 -7.95 -7.69 -12.26
N ASP A 274 -8.12 -7.12 -13.43
CA ASP A 274 -7.19 -7.20 -14.54
C ASP A 274 -7.20 -5.89 -15.36
N ILE A 275 -6.04 -5.26 -15.53
CA ILE A 275 -5.77 -4.18 -16.47
C ILE A 275 -4.92 -4.77 -17.58
N ASN A 276 -5.57 -5.12 -18.69
CA ASN A 276 -4.90 -5.75 -19.82
C ASN A 276 -5.49 -5.32 -21.18
N PRO A 277 -4.81 -4.46 -21.95
CA PRO A 277 -3.48 -3.92 -21.68
C PRO A 277 -3.49 -2.62 -20.89
N LEU A 278 -2.51 -2.47 -19.98
CA LEU A 278 -1.91 -1.18 -19.66
C LEU A 278 -0.86 -0.90 -20.74
N LEU A 279 -1.11 0.09 -21.60
CA LEU A 279 -0.17 0.48 -22.64
C LEU A 279 0.89 1.40 -22.07
N VAL A 280 2.16 1.08 -22.31
CA VAL A 280 3.32 1.80 -21.77
C VAL A 280 4.27 2.19 -22.90
N SER A 281 4.49 3.48 -23.12
CA SER A 281 5.48 4.02 -24.04
C SER A 281 6.32 5.13 -23.39
N SER A 282 7.25 5.72 -24.13
CA SER A 282 7.99 6.91 -23.69
C SER A 282 7.11 8.16 -23.59
N GLU A 283 5.97 8.19 -24.28
CA GLU A 283 5.06 9.33 -24.32
C GLU A 283 3.93 9.22 -23.29
N GLN A 284 3.41 8.01 -23.06
CA GLN A 284 2.24 7.80 -22.22
C GLN A 284 2.21 6.43 -21.53
N ILE A 285 1.54 6.40 -20.39
CA ILE A 285 1.13 5.17 -19.70
C ILE A 285 -0.38 5.27 -19.50
N ILE A 286 -1.15 4.33 -20.06
CA ILE A 286 -2.62 4.43 -20.09
C ILE A 286 -3.30 3.06 -20.06
N ALA A 287 -4.31 2.90 -19.22
CA ALA A 287 -5.15 1.71 -19.16
C ALA A 287 -6.14 1.74 -20.33
N VAL A 288 -5.98 0.79 -21.26
CA VAL A 288 -6.83 0.67 -22.45
C VAL A 288 -8.07 -0.16 -22.13
N ASP A 289 -7.88 -1.20 -21.33
CA ASP A 289 -8.92 -2.11 -20.87
C ASP A 289 -8.76 -2.38 -19.37
N ALA A 290 -9.87 -2.64 -18.70
CA ALA A 290 -9.90 -2.96 -17.29
C ALA A 290 -11.13 -3.80 -16.96
N ARG A 291 -10.94 -4.82 -16.13
CA ARG A 291 -11.98 -5.69 -15.60
C ARG A 291 -11.85 -5.76 -14.08
N PHE A 292 -12.95 -5.55 -13.39
CA PHE A 292 -13.05 -5.74 -11.94
C PHE A 292 -14.23 -6.64 -11.62
N VAL A 293 -14.00 -7.62 -10.75
CA VAL A 293 -15.01 -8.51 -10.21
C VAL A 293 -15.09 -8.29 -8.71
N LEU A 294 -16.30 -8.13 -8.21
CA LEU A 294 -16.62 -8.01 -6.80
C LEU A 294 -17.10 -9.33 -6.24
N HIS A 295 -16.88 -9.51 -4.95
CA HIS A 295 -17.53 -10.59 -4.22
C HIS A 295 -19.05 -10.48 -4.28
N PRO A 296 -19.77 -11.61 -4.40
CA PRO A 296 -21.22 -11.62 -4.36
C PRO A 296 -21.73 -11.16 -2.99
N THR A 297 -22.97 -10.66 -2.95
CA THR A 297 -23.60 -10.18 -1.72
C THR A 297 -23.72 -11.25 -0.63
N SER A 298 -23.69 -12.52 -1.00
CA SER A 298 -23.68 -13.68 -0.10
C SER A 298 -22.39 -13.82 0.71
N VAL A 299 -21.28 -13.23 0.27
CA VAL A 299 -20.00 -13.26 1.01
C VAL A 299 -19.99 -12.19 2.08
N ASN A 300 -19.79 -12.60 3.33
CA ASN A 300 -19.57 -11.69 4.44
C ASN A 300 -18.17 -11.07 4.32
N LEU A 301 -18.09 -9.75 4.41
CA LEU A 301 -16.84 -9.00 4.33
C LEU A 301 -15.83 -9.42 5.41
N ALA A 302 -16.30 -9.88 6.57
CA ALA A 302 -15.44 -10.34 7.66
C ALA A 302 -14.69 -11.64 7.32
N ASP A 303 -15.21 -12.43 6.39
CA ASP A 303 -14.66 -13.74 6.01
C ASP A 303 -13.66 -13.63 4.84
N ILE A 304 -13.58 -12.46 4.19
CA ILE A 304 -12.64 -12.22 3.11
C ILE A 304 -11.21 -12.18 3.68
N PRO A 305 -10.27 -12.97 3.11
CA PRO A 305 -8.88 -12.93 3.51
C PRO A 305 -8.31 -11.51 3.50
N LYS A 306 -7.83 -11.06 4.66
CA LYS A 306 -7.23 -9.74 4.81
C LYS A 306 -5.85 -9.69 4.16
N PRO A 307 -5.39 -8.52 3.69
CA PRO A 307 -4.01 -8.34 3.24
C PRO A 307 -3.02 -8.79 4.30
N ALA A 308 -2.00 -9.55 3.89
CA ALA A 308 -0.90 -9.96 4.77
C ALA A 308 -0.11 -8.77 5.34
N ILE A 309 -0.13 -7.63 4.63
CA ILE A 309 0.47 -6.37 5.07
C ILE A 309 -0.67 -5.38 5.28
N ARG A 310 -0.78 -4.82 6.49
CA ARG A 310 -1.84 -3.87 6.81
C ARG A 310 -1.63 -2.53 6.09
N SER A 311 -2.67 -2.06 5.42
CA SER A 311 -2.70 -0.74 4.78
C SER A 311 -2.52 0.41 5.77
N TYR A 312 -2.06 1.57 5.26
CA TYR A 312 -1.93 2.77 6.06
C TYR A 312 -3.29 3.15 6.70
N PRO A 313 -3.37 3.29 8.04
CA PRO A 313 -4.65 3.40 8.73
C PRO A 313 -5.15 4.87 8.75
N HIS A 314 -5.65 5.32 7.60
CA HIS A 314 -6.14 6.69 7.38
C HIS A 314 -7.19 7.14 8.41
N MET A 315 -8.00 6.23 8.96
CA MET A 315 -9.03 6.54 9.96
C MET A 315 -8.49 7.15 11.28
N TYR A 316 -7.19 7.03 11.55
CA TYR A 316 -6.57 7.64 12.73
C TYR A 316 -6.02 9.06 12.48
N GLN A 317 -6.11 9.55 11.25
CA GLN A 317 -5.75 10.92 10.90
C GLN A 317 -6.83 11.91 11.36
N GLN A 318 -6.44 12.93 12.11
CA GLN A 318 -7.36 13.96 12.60
C GLN A 318 -6.61 15.25 12.97
N LYS A 319 -7.31 16.39 12.89
CA LYS A 319 -6.81 17.64 13.49
C LYS A 319 -7.07 17.63 14.99
N ILE A 320 -6.09 18.11 15.76
CA ILE A 320 -6.17 18.24 17.22
C ILE A 320 -5.86 19.69 17.63
N SER A 321 -6.52 20.16 18.68
CA SER A 321 -6.36 21.53 19.21
C SER A 321 -5.54 21.53 20.50
N LEU A 322 -4.52 22.36 20.58
CA LEU A 322 -3.65 22.51 21.74
C LEU A 322 -4.19 23.55 22.72
N LYS A 323 -3.69 23.55 23.96
CA LYS A 323 -4.16 24.47 25.02
C LYS A 323 -3.91 25.95 24.71
N ASP A 324 -2.93 26.25 23.88
CA ASP A 324 -2.57 27.60 23.43
C ASP A 324 -3.34 28.02 22.17
N GLN A 325 -4.43 27.31 21.83
CA GLN A 325 -5.27 27.51 20.65
C GLN A 325 -4.58 27.22 19.31
N SER A 326 -3.31 26.80 19.32
CA SER A 326 -2.67 26.25 18.13
C SER A 326 -3.22 24.86 17.80
N SER A 327 -3.00 24.40 16.58
CA SER A 327 -3.51 23.14 16.06
C SER A 327 -2.38 22.28 15.50
N ALA A 328 -2.60 20.97 15.53
CA ALA A 328 -1.70 20.00 14.93
C ALA A 328 -2.48 18.95 14.15
N LEU A 329 -1.90 18.44 13.08
CA LEU A 329 -2.34 17.22 12.41
C LEU A 329 -1.76 16.03 13.17
N LEU A 330 -2.63 15.15 13.64
CA LEU A 330 -2.27 13.84 14.16
C LEU A 330 -2.49 12.81 13.05
N ARG A 331 -1.48 11.99 12.75
CA ARG A 331 -1.63 10.88 11.79
C ARG A 331 -0.72 9.70 12.16
N PRO A 332 -0.98 8.49 11.66
CA PRO A 332 -0.01 7.41 11.73
C PRO A 332 1.35 7.81 11.12
N ILE A 333 2.43 7.26 11.66
CA ILE A 333 3.77 7.43 11.09
C ILE A 333 3.82 6.78 9.72
N ARG A 334 4.59 7.35 8.80
CA ARG A 334 4.88 6.81 7.48
C ARG A 334 6.36 6.46 7.37
N PRO A 335 6.76 5.53 6.49
CA PRO A 335 8.17 5.21 6.26
C PRO A 335 9.05 6.41 5.89
N ASP A 336 8.52 7.38 5.16
CA ASP A 336 9.19 8.60 4.69
C ASP A 336 9.35 9.70 5.78
N ASP A 337 8.79 9.49 6.98
CA ASP A 337 8.93 10.41 8.12
C ASP A 337 10.35 10.43 8.73
N GLU A 338 11.26 9.59 8.24
CA GLU A 338 12.61 9.45 8.79
C GLU A 338 13.33 10.80 8.92
N THR A 339 13.33 11.60 7.87
CA THR A 339 14.00 12.91 7.86
C THR A 339 13.38 13.86 8.90
N MET A 340 12.06 13.81 9.08
CA MET A 340 11.35 14.61 10.08
C MET A 340 11.63 14.14 11.50
N LEU A 341 11.84 12.83 11.70
CA LEU A 341 12.28 12.28 12.98
C LEU A 341 13.72 12.67 13.31
N VAL A 342 14.61 12.79 12.33
CA VAL A 342 15.96 13.33 12.55
C VAL A 342 15.88 14.74 13.14
N GLU A 343 15.11 15.62 12.52
CA GLU A 343 14.93 17.01 13.01
C GLU A 343 14.23 17.04 14.37
N PHE A 344 13.21 16.21 14.57
CA PHE A 344 12.55 16.06 15.87
C PHE A 344 13.52 15.61 16.97
N HIS A 345 14.41 14.66 16.71
CA HIS A 345 15.33 14.17 17.72
C HIS A 345 16.36 15.23 18.16
N LYS A 346 16.68 16.20 17.30
CA LYS A 346 17.56 17.34 17.61
C LYS A 346 16.93 18.34 18.59
N THR A 347 15.59 18.39 18.68
CA THR A 347 14.90 19.34 19.59
C THR A 347 14.75 18.80 21.02
N LEU A 348 15.13 17.55 21.27
CA LEU A 348 14.92 16.88 22.55
C LEU A 348 16.08 17.11 23.53
N SER A 349 15.75 17.49 24.77
CA SER A 349 16.71 17.53 25.87
C SER A 349 17.12 16.13 26.34
N GLU A 350 18.29 16.02 26.99
CA GLU A 350 18.75 14.76 27.59
C GLU A 350 17.78 14.23 28.65
N ALA A 351 17.13 15.13 29.40
CA ALA A 351 16.11 14.77 30.38
C ALA A 351 14.91 14.09 29.71
N THR A 352 14.39 14.67 28.62
CA THR A 352 13.29 14.11 27.82
C THR A 352 13.67 12.75 27.21
N VAL A 353 14.90 12.61 26.72
CA VAL A 353 15.42 11.33 26.20
C VAL A 353 15.48 10.26 27.29
N ARG A 354 16.06 10.58 28.45
CA ARG A 354 16.13 9.66 29.60
C ARG A 354 14.74 9.23 30.04
N GLN A 355 13.82 10.17 30.15
CA GLN A 355 12.43 9.92 30.51
C GLN A 355 11.72 8.95 29.57
N ARG A 356 11.99 9.05 28.26
CA ARG A 356 11.38 8.17 27.25
C ARG A 356 12.02 6.78 27.18
N TYR A 357 13.34 6.70 27.25
CA TYR A 357 14.10 5.48 26.97
C TYR A 357 14.62 4.79 28.22
N THR A 358 14.39 5.35 29.40
CA THR A 358 14.92 4.91 30.72
C THR A 358 16.44 4.92 30.85
N HIS A 359 17.17 5.31 29.80
CA HIS A 359 18.61 5.54 29.77
C HIS A 359 18.93 6.68 28.79
N THR A 360 20.16 7.18 28.85
CA THR A 360 20.64 8.18 27.88
C THR A 360 21.07 7.50 26.60
N ILE A 361 20.68 8.09 25.46
CA ILE A 361 21.08 7.65 24.12
C ILE A 361 21.66 8.88 23.42
N SER A 362 22.87 8.75 22.89
CA SER A 362 23.54 9.86 22.19
C SER A 362 22.69 10.34 20.99
N LEU A 363 22.79 11.62 20.62
CA LEU A 363 22.05 12.13 19.46
C LEU A 363 22.38 11.33 18.19
N GLY A 364 23.67 11.01 17.96
CA GLY A 364 24.12 10.24 16.80
C GLY A 364 23.47 8.86 16.72
N GLU A 365 23.34 8.15 17.85
CA GLU A 365 22.65 6.87 17.90
C GLU A 365 21.14 7.02 17.71
N ARG A 366 20.52 8.08 18.27
CA ARG A 366 19.09 8.35 18.12
C ARG A 366 18.70 8.60 16.65
N ILE A 367 19.53 9.32 15.91
CA ILE A 367 19.29 9.68 14.50
C ILE A 367 19.94 8.72 13.49
N ALA A 368 20.51 7.62 13.97
CA ALA A 368 21.09 6.62 13.08
C ALA A 368 20.00 6.04 12.16
N HIS A 369 20.29 6.02 10.85
CA HIS A 369 19.42 5.50 9.80
C HIS A 369 18.84 4.12 10.15
N GLU A 370 19.69 3.17 10.53
CA GLU A 370 19.32 1.80 10.93
C GLU A 370 18.33 1.74 12.10
N ARG A 371 18.36 2.73 12.99
CA ARG A 371 17.44 2.83 14.12
C ARG A 371 16.12 3.48 13.69
N LEU A 372 16.17 4.61 13.00
CA LEU A 372 14.96 5.35 12.61
C LEU A 372 14.10 4.58 11.61
N LYS A 373 14.72 3.83 10.69
CA LYS A 373 14.03 2.88 9.81
C LYS A 373 13.05 1.96 10.55
N ARG A 374 13.49 1.35 11.65
CA ARG A 374 12.67 0.43 12.46
C ARG A 374 11.59 1.15 13.27
N ILE A 375 11.71 2.48 13.40
CA ILE A 375 10.73 3.32 14.09
C ILE A 375 9.66 3.82 13.12
N CYS A 376 10.03 4.17 11.88
CA CYS A 376 9.11 4.64 10.84
C CYS A 376 8.41 3.49 10.11
N PHE A 377 9.16 2.45 9.73
CA PHE A 377 8.64 1.29 9.00
C PHE A 377 8.09 0.26 9.99
N ILE A 378 6.85 0.48 10.43
CA ILE A 378 6.15 -0.38 11.39
C ILE A 378 5.13 -1.28 10.68
N ASP A 379 4.85 -2.42 11.30
CA ASP A 379 3.67 -3.22 10.97
C ASP A 379 2.48 -2.67 11.77
N TYR A 380 1.55 -1.99 11.09
CA TYR A 380 0.39 -1.36 11.73
C TYR A 380 -0.52 -2.34 12.48
N ASP A 381 -0.43 -3.64 12.22
CA ASP A 381 -1.18 -4.66 12.97
C ASP A 381 -0.57 -4.93 14.35
N ARG A 382 0.76 -4.83 14.45
CA ARG A 382 1.51 -5.11 15.68
C ARG A 382 1.81 -3.86 16.49
N GLU A 383 2.00 -2.74 15.80
CA GLU A 383 2.40 -1.47 16.40
C GLU A 383 1.67 -0.31 15.73
N MET A 384 1.11 0.60 16.53
CA MET A 384 0.63 1.88 16.05
C MET A 384 1.55 2.98 16.54
N VAL A 385 2.06 3.80 15.62
CA VAL A 385 2.78 5.03 15.98
C VAL A 385 2.02 6.21 15.38
N LEU A 386 1.63 7.16 16.21
CA LEU A 386 1.03 8.42 15.79
C LEU A 386 2.07 9.54 15.93
N VAL A 387 2.16 10.39 14.91
CA VAL A 387 2.99 11.59 14.88
C VAL A 387 2.10 12.83 14.85
N ALA A 388 2.49 13.85 15.60
CA ALA A 388 1.83 15.16 15.59
C ALA A 388 2.68 16.17 14.82
N LEU A 389 2.05 16.91 13.91
CA LEU A 389 2.67 17.91 13.04
C LEU A 389 1.95 19.25 13.21
N PRO A 390 2.66 20.38 13.44
CA PRO A 390 2.02 21.68 13.65
C PRO A 390 1.43 22.23 12.34
N GLU A 391 0.27 22.90 12.42
CA GLU A 391 -0.41 23.46 11.23
C GLU A 391 0.22 24.76 10.70
N GLN A 392 0.99 25.48 11.53
CA GLN A 392 1.57 26.79 11.16
C GLN A 392 2.75 26.71 10.18
N ASP A 393 3.25 25.50 9.89
CA ASP A 393 4.27 25.29 8.87
C ASP A 393 3.55 24.84 7.60
N SER A 394 3.57 25.66 6.54
CA SER A 394 2.76 25.47 5.33
C SER A 394 2.97 24.12 4.62
N ASN A 395 4.03 23.39 5.01
CA ASN A 395 4.40 22.07 4.49
C ASN A 395 4.28 20.93 5.52
N PHE A 396 3.80 21.17 6.75
CA PHE A 396 3.81 20.18 7.85
C PHE A 396 5.18 19.48 7.98
N ASN A 397 6.30 20.18 7.86
CA ASN A 397 7.63 19.58 7.73
C ASN A 397 8.30 19.19 9.06
N GLN A 398 7.59 19.27 10.18
CA GLN A 398 8.17 18.99 11.50
C GLN A 398 7.28 18.08 12.33
N ILE A 399 7.85 17.01 12.88
CA ILE A 399 7.22 16.23 13.95
C ILE A 399 7.48 16.93 15.28
N ILE A 400 6.42 17.16 16.06
CA ILE A 400 6.50 17.78 17.40
C ILE A 400 6.22 16.79 18.54
N ALA A 401 5.61 15.65 18.23
CA ALA A 401 5.46 14.55 19.16
C ALA A 401 5.27 13.20 18.44
N VAL A 402 5.63 12.13 19.15
CA VAL A 402 5.51 10.74 18.72
C VAL A 402 4.86 9.94 19.85
N ALA A 403 3.84 9.17 19.51
CA ALA A 403 3.11 8.31 20.43
C ALA A 403 3.05 6.90 19.87
N ARG A 404 3.54 5.91 20.62
CA ARG A 404 3.62 4.51 20.19
C ARG A 404 2.73 3.63 21.06
N LEU A 405 2.07 2.67 20.44
CA LEU A 405 1.35 1.57 21.05
C LEU A 405 1.86 0.27 20.42
N SER A 406 2.51 -0.60 21.19
CA SER A 406 3.09 -1.86 20.71
C SER A 406 2.41 -3.05 21.38
N ARG A 407 1.84 -3.99 20.60
CA ARG A 407 1.24 -5.21 21.14
C ARG A 407 2.29 -6.06 21.87
N VAL A 408 1.91 -6.60 23.02
CA VAL A 408 2.73 -7.56 23.78
C VAL A 408 2.55 -8.94 23.16
N ARG A 409 3.67 -9.63 22.89
CA ARG A 409 3.63 -10.95 22.24
C ARG A 409 2.93 -11.97 23.14
N GLY A 410 1.97 -12.70 22.57
CA GLY A 410 1.28 -13.79 23.26
C GLY A 410 0.18 -13.33 24.23
N THR A 411 -0.07 -12.03 24.36
CA THR A 411 -1.19 -11.49 25.14
C THR A 411 -2.03 -10.56 24.27
N ASN A 412 -3.20 -10.14 24.78
CA ASN A 412 -4.02 -9.12 24.14
C ASN A 412 -3.80 -7.74 24.78
N ASP A 413 -2.58 -7.50 25.25
CA ASP A 413 -2.18 -6.25 25.88
C ASP A 413 -1.30 -5.43 24.92
N ALA A 414 -1.19 -4.13 25.17
CA ALA A 414 -0.27 -3.27 24.46
C ALA A 414 0.46 -2.30 25.39
N LYS A 415 1.70 -1.97 25.05
CA LYS A 415 2.51 -0.99 25.77
C LYS A 415 2.45 0.36 25.06
N PHE A 416 2.17 1.43 25.78
CA PHE A 416 2.24 2.78 25.25
C PHE A 416 3.60 3.43 25.55
N ALA A 417 3.99 4.39 24.71
CA ALA A 417 5.07 5.30 25.01
C ALA A 417 4.91 6.63 24.27
N LEU A 418 5.31 7.73 24.91
CA LEU A 418 5.16 9.08 24.38
C LEU A 418 6.49 9.83 24.39
N LEU A 419 6.74 10.61 23.36
CA LEU A 419 7.88 11.50 23.24
C LEU A 419 7.40 12.83 22.67
N ILE A 420 7.62 13.94 23.39
CA ILE A 420 7.14 15.27 23.01
C ILE A 420 8.32 16.23 23.02
N SER A 421 8.47 17.00 21.94
CA SER A 421 9.48 18.04 21.80
C SER A 421 9.37 19.05 22.95
N ASP A 422 10.51 19.40 23.58
CA ASP A 422 10.55 20.24 24.79
C ASP A 422 9.74 21.56 24.65
N PRO A 423 9.79 22.31 23.54
CA PRO A 423 8.99 23.52 23.35
C PRO A 423 7.47 23.31 23.34
N TYR A 424 7.01 22.08 23.07
CA TYR A 424 5.59 21.71 22.94
C TYR A 424 5.04 20.97 24.17
N GLN A 425 5.88 20.74 25.19
CA GLN A 425 5.44 20.17 26.45
C GLN A 425 4.50 21.12 27.21
N LYS A 426 3.69 20.56 28.11
CA LYS A 426 2.69 21.28 28.93
C LYS A 426 1.55 21.98 28.13
N ARG A 427 1.48 21.81 26.82
CA ARG A 427 0.39 22.32 25.94
C ARG A 427 -0.81 21.38 25.78
N GLY A 428 -0.88 20.31 26.58
CA GLY A 428 -1.97 19.31 26.56
C GLY A 428 -1.80 18.18 25.55
N LEU A 429 -0.73 18.20 24.73
CA LEU A 429 -0.48 17.22 23.67
C LEU A 429 -0.35 15.78 24.21
N GLY A 430 0.35 15.57 25.34
CA GLY A 430 0.52 14.23 25.91
C GLY A 430 -0.79 13.55 26.32
N THR A 431 -1.74 14.30 26.89
CA THR A 431 -3.07 13.79 27.24
C THR A 431 -3.85 13.41 25.98
N GLN A 432 -3.82 14.25 24.95
CA GLN A 432 -4.52 13.97 23.69
C GLN A 432 -3.95 12.76 22.96
N LEU A 433 -2.62 12.64 22.91
CA LEU A 433 -1.94 11.49 22.32
C LEU A 433 -2.28 10.19 23.05
N LEU A 434 -2.24 10.18 24.39
CA LEU A 434 -2.56 8.97 25.15
C LEU A 434 -4.03 8.57 24.97
N ASN A 435 -4.96 9.52 25.00
CA ASN A 435 -6.37 9.25 24.71
C ASN A 435 -6.54 8.66 23.30
N LYS A 436 -5.85 9.21 22.29
CA LYS A 436 -5.94 8.65 20.93
C LYS A 436 -5.35 7.24 20.84
N LEU A 437 -4.24 6.95 21.54
CA LEU A 437 -3.72 5.58 21.61
C LEU A 437 -4.72 4.63 22.28
N ILE A 438 -5.49 5.09 23.27
CA ILE A 438 -6.55 4.29 23.90
C ILE A 438 -7.71 4.06 22.92
N ASP A 439 -8.12 5.06 22.14
CA ASP A 439 -9.14 4.89 21.10
C ASP A 439 -8.70 3.87 20.04
N VAL A 440 -7.43 3.95 19.61
CA VAL A 440 -6.81 2.94 18.74
C VAL A 440 -6.88 1.58 19.43
N ALA A 441 -6.41 1.46 20.66
CA ALA A 441 -6.39 0.20 21.40
C ALA A 441 -7.77 -0.47 21.47
N LYS A 442 -8.83 0.31 21.73
CA LYS A 442 -10.23 -0.18 21.71
C LYS A 442 -10.64 -0.68 20.32
N SER A 443 -10.37 0.09 19.27
CA SER A 443 -10.70 -0.31 17.89
C SER A 443 -9.94 -1.57 17.43
N GLU A 444 -8.76 -1.79 18.02
CA GLU A 444 -7.88 -2.94 17.77
C GLU A 444 -8.19 -4.16 18.66
N GLY A 445 -9.21 -4.05 19.52
CA GLY A 445 -9.61 -5.10 20.45
C GLY A 445 -8.57 -5.42 21.52
N ILE A 446 -7.70 -4.47 21.89
CA ILE A 446 -6.73 -4.62 22.98
C ILE A 446 -7.46 -4.54 24.32
N HIS A 447 -7.17 -5.47 25.23
CA HIS A 447 -7.80 -5.53 26.56
C HIS A 447 -7.11 -4.64 27.58
N ARG A 448 -5.78 -4.49 27.52
CA ARG A 448 -5.04 -3.71 28.51
C ARG A 448 -3.97 -2.85 27.88
N VAL A 449 -3.85 -1.62 28.37
CA VAL A 449 -2.80 -0.67 27.99
C VAL A 449 -1.86 -0.49 29.17
N LEU A 450 -0.58 -0.75 28.91
CA LEU A 450 0.49 -0.78 29.90
C LEU A 450 1.51 0.34 29.61
N GLY A 451 2.12 0.90 30.63
CA GLY A 451 3.21 1.87 30.49
C GLY A 451 4.25 1.69 31.57
N GLU A 452 5.50 1.95 31.23
CA GLU A 452 6.60 1.99 32.19
C GLU A 452 7.15 3.42 32.25
N ILE A 453 7.21 3.98 33.45
CA ILE A 453 7.46 5.40 33.68
C ILE A 453 8.53 5.53 34.76
N LEU A 454 9.54 6.37 34.54
CA LEU A 454 10.52 6.65 35.59
C LEU A 454 9.85 7.31 36.82
N PRO A 455 10.32 7.03 38.05
CA PRO A 455 9.75 7.62 39.27
C PRO A 455 9.76 9.15 39.30
N ASP A 456 10.72 9.78 38.63
CA ASP A 456 10.89 11.23 38.53
C ASP A 456 10.10 11.87 37.37
N HIS A 457 9.40 11.09 36.54
CA HIS A 457 8.60 11.60 35.44
C HIS A 457 7.18 11.99 35.90
N GLU A 458 7.08 12.96 36.81
CA GLU A 458 5.80 13.41 37.40
C GLU A 458 4.74 13.81 36.36
N GLY A 459 5.18 14.42 35.26
CA GLY A 459 4.30 14.83 34.16
C GLY A 459 3.51 13.65 33.56
N MET A 460 4.16 12.51 33.30
CA MET A 460 3.50 11.33 32.74
C MET A 460 2.60 10.66 33.77
N GLN A 461 3.07 10.54 35.01
CA GLN A 461 2.24 10.01 36.10
C GLN A 461 0.95 10.82 36.28
N LYS A 462 1.02 12.16 36.20
CA LYS A 462 -0.17 13.02 36.25
C LYS A 462 -1.11 12.78 35.08
N ILE A 463 -0.58 12.63 33.86
CA ILE A 463 -1.39 12.31 32.67
C ILE A 463 -2.10 10.97 32.85
N CYS A 464 -1.37 9.92 33.26
CA CYS A 464 -1.91 8.59 33.50
C CYS A 464 -3.02 8.59 34.56
N ARG A 465 -2.81 9.24 35.73
CA ARG A 465 -3.84 9.37 36.77
C ARG A 465 -5.10 10.07 36.27
N ASN A 466 -4.94 11.15 35.50
CA ASN A 466 -6.08 11.91 34.98
C ASN A 466 -6.91 11.12 33.95
N ILE A 467 -6.29 10.20 33.21
CA ILE A 467 -6.94 9.35 32.22
C ILE A 467 -7.54 8.08 32.85
N GLY A 468 -7.15 7.75 34.09
CA GLY A 468 -7.70 6.63 34.85
C GLY A 468 -6.79 5.39 34.92
N PHE A 469 -5.50 5.52 34.62
CA PHE A 469 -4.54 4.45 34.84
C PHE A 469 -4.30 4.22 36.33
N SER A 470 -4.23 2.95 36.73
CA SER A 470 -3.69 2.52 38.01
C SER A 470 -2.16 2.58 37.96
N LEU A 471 -1.54 3.19 38.97
CA LEU A 471 -0.08 3.30 39.06
C LEU A 471 0.45 2.46 40.23
N ALA A 472 1.45 1.62 39.98
CA ALA A 472 2.14 0.83 40.98
C ALA A 472 3.65 0.86 40.75
N THR A 473 4.45 0.71 41.80
CA THR A 473 5.91 0.58 41.66
C THR A 473 6.26 -0.86 41.31
N ASN A 474 6.99 -1.09 40.23
CA ASN A 474 7.55 -2.39 39.90
C ASN A 474 8.71 -2.70 40.86
N PRO A 475 8.65 -3.83 41.60
CA PRO A 475 9.66 -4.18 42.59
C PRO A 475 11.03 -4.57 42.01
N GLU A 476 11.09 -5.02 40.76
CA GLU A 476 12.34 -5.41 40.09
C GLU A 476 13.05 -4.21 39.46
N SER A 477 12.32 -3.36 38.73
CA SER A 477 12.92 -2.21 38.02
C SER A 477 12.94 -0.93 38.83
N GLY A 478 12.10 -0.82 39.87
CA GLY A 478 11.87 0.42 40.61
C GLY A 478 11.07 1.48 39.83
N ASN A 479 10.69 1.19 38.58
CA ASN A 479 9.89 2.09 37.74
C ASN A 479 8.41 2.05 38.15
N ILE A 480 7.66 3.06 37.73
CA ILE A 480 6.21 3.12 37.90
C ILE A 480 5.55 2.41 36.71
N GLU A 481 4.81 1.34 36.99
CA GLU A 481 3.92 0.68 36.05
C GLU A 481 2.55 1.37 36.04
N ALA A 482 2.11 1.76 34.85
CA ALA A 482 0.79 2.28 34.58
C ALA A 482 -0.05 1.23 33.86
N THR A 483 -1.22 0.90 34.40
CA THR A 483 -2.14 -0.08 33.81
C THR A 483 -3.53 0.51 33.64
N LEU A 484 -4.09 0.37 32.44
CA LEU A 484 -5.48 0.69 32.13
C LEU A 484 -6.15 -0.53 31.49
N GLU A 485 -7.22 -1.00 32.12
CA GLU A 485 -8.12 -2.02 31.58
C GLU A 485 -9.09 -1.37 30.58
N LEU A 486 -9.20 -1.94 29.38
CA LEU A 486 -10.15 -1.57 28.34
C LEU A 486 -11.26 -2.61 28.35
N ALA A 487 -12.46 -2.18 28.77
CA ALA A 487 -13.64 -3.02 28.93
C ALA A 487 -14.18 -3.56 27.60
#